data_AF-A0A967IA33-F1
#
_entry.id   AF-A0A967IA33-F1
#
_cell.length_a   1.000
_cell.length_b   1.000
_cell.length_c   1.000
_cell.angle_alpha   90.00
_cell.angle_beta   90.00
_cell.angle_gamma   90.00
#
_symmetry.space_group_name_H-M   'P 1'
#
loop_
_entity.id
_entity.type
_entity.pdbx_description
1 polymer ?
#
loop_
_entity_poly.entity_id
_entity_poly.type
_entity_poly.pdbx_seq_one_letter_code
_entity_poly.pdbx_strand_id
1 'polypeptide(L)'
;VTGRIEIGATLTGDTPAEVTFAVSVDGGEFQVIGTDDNLPYRVFYDVSDLPVGASLTFKAIVADLSGNLNADKASAVVGQAEAPGGGPTYAVIHYFREDGDYGDHTTGDFNDFWGLHLWEDIEEVIEWTAPKPFLGEDEYGRFAWVKLAPNATNVGFIVHRGDTKDGTTADRFFNPSLTPEIWLKNDDANT
;
A
#
# COMPACT_ATOMS: atom_id res chain seq x y z
N VAL A 1 -2.77 0.36 -17.82
CA VAL A 1 -1.33 0.06 -17.61
C VAL A 1 -0.76 1.02 -16.59
N THR A 2 0.22 0.61 -15.79
CA THR A 2 0.84 1.41 -14.72
C THR A 2 2.35 1.13 -14.67
N GLY A 3 3.14 2.10 -14.20
CA GLY A 3 4.59 1.94 -14.04
C GLY A 3 5.35 1.74 -15.35
N ARG A 4 6.43 0.98 -15.28
CA ARG A 4 7.24 0.60 -16.46
C ARG A 4 6.66 -0.65 -17.12
N ILE A 5 6.26 -0.53 -18.38
CA ILE A 5 5.63 -1.60 -19.15
C ILE A 5 6.50 -2.08 -20.32
N GLU A 6 6.41 -3.37 -20.65
CA GLU A 6 7.02 -3.95 -21.84
C GLU A 6 6.10 -3.78 -23.05
N ILE A 7 6.65 -3.33 -24.17
CA ILE A 7 6.01 -3.28 -25.48
C ILE A 7 6.77 -4.22 -26.40
N GLY A 8 6.17 -5.34 -26.75
CA GLY A 8 6.76 -6.36 -27.61
C GLY A 8 6.15 -6.41 -29.01
N ALA A 9 6.92 -6.90 -29.98
CA ALA A 9 6.45 -7.20 -31.33
C ALA A 9 6.84 -8.62 -31.76
N THR A 10 5.91 -9.32 -32.40
CA THR A 10 6.12 -10.66 -32.96
C THR A 10 5.99 -10.61 -34.48
N LEU A 11 6.95 -11.20 -35.20
CA LEU A 11 6.94 -11.28 -36.66
C LEU A 11 6.58 -12.72 -37.10
N THR A 12 5.92 -12.86 -38.24
CA THR A 12 5.52 -14.15 -38.82
C THR A 12 6.61 -14.83 -39.67
N GLY A 13 7.88 -14.46 -39.48
CA GLY A 13 9.04 -15.08 -40.15
C GLY A 13 10.37 -14.74 -39.47
N ASP A 14 11.42 -15.47 -39.85
CA ASP A 14 12.74 -15.45 -39.18
C ASP A 14 13.77 -14.57 -39.91
N THR A 15 13.34 -13.70 -40.81
CA THR A 15 14.24 -12.75 -41.49
C THR A 15 14.76 -11.72 -40.50
N PRO A 16 16.07 -11.40 -40.50
CA PRO A 16 16.60 -10.29 -39.74
C PRO A 16 15.83 -9.01 -40.06
N ALA A 17 15.39 -8.32 -39.02
CA ALA A 17 14.61 -7.10 -39.13
C ALA A 17 14.95 -6.16 -37.97
N GLU A 18 14.71 -4.88 -38.21
CA GLU A 18 14.78 -3.85 -37.18
C GLU A 18 13.35 -3.37 -36.89
N VAL A 19 12.99 -3.29 -35.61
CA VAL A 19 11.66 -2.82 -35.18
C VAL A 19 11.80 -1.52 -34.42
N THR A 20 11.24 -0.44 -34.96
CA THR A 20 11.13 0.85 -34.29
C THR A 20 9.76 0.98 -33.62
N PHE A 21 9.76 1.30 -32.34
CA PHE A 21 8.57 1.50 -31.52
C PHE A 21 8.34 2.99 -31.29
N ALA A 22 7.08 3.41 -31.41
CA ALA A 22 6.64 4.77 -31.13
C ALA A 22 5.34 4.78 -30.32
N VAL A 23 5.12 5.83 -29.52
CA VAL A 23 3.90 6.05 -28.74
C VAL A 23 3.28 7.40 -29.10
N SER A 24 1.96 7.43 -29.15
CA SER A 24 1.14 8.65 -29.18
C SER A 24 0.34 8.70 -27.89
N VAL A 25 0.41 9.83 -27.18
CA VAL A 25 -0.34 10.09 -25.93
C VAL A 25 -1.50 11.04 -26.26
N ASP A 26 -2.71 10.67 -25.87
CA ASP A 26 -3.96 11.41 -26.08
C ASP A 26 -4.20 11.85 -27.54
N GLY A 27 -3.74 11.02 -28.49
CA GLY A 27 -3.87 11.30 -29.92
C GLY A 27 -2.90 12.35 -30.47
N GLY A 28 -1.88 12.73 -29.69
CA GLY A 28 -0.79 13.60 -30.13
C GLY A 28 0.14 12.95 -31.17
N GLU A 29 1.21 13.65 -31.52
CA GLU A 29 2.22 13.12 -32.45
C GLU A 29 2.91 11.88 -31.89
N PHE A 30 3.26 10.95 -32.79
CA PHE A 30 4.02 9.76 -32.41
C PHE A 30 5.47 10.14 -32.07
N GLN A 31 5.92 9.76 -30.89
CA GLN A 31 7.30 9.88 -30.45
C GLN A 31 7.96 8.51 -30.45
N VAL A 32 9.17 8.41 -31.00
CA VAL A 32 9.95 7.17 -30.99
C VAL A 32 10.43 6.89 -29.57
N ILE A 33 10.14 5.68 -29.08
CA ILE A 33 10.49 5.23 -27.72
C ILE A 33 11.62 4.19 -27.72
N GLY A 34 12.00 3.69 -28.90
CA GLY A 34 13.18 2.85 -29.05
C GLY A 34 13.14 2.03 -30.33
N THR A 35 14.27 1.39 -30.61
CA THR A 35 14.46 0.48 -31.74
C THR A 35 15.15 -0.77 -31.23
N ASP A 36 14.71 -1.94 -31.71
CA ASP A 36 15.28 -3.23 -31.35
C ASP A 36 15.48 -4.06 -32.62
N ASP A 37 16.68 -4.58 -32.81
CA ASP A 37 17.10 -5.42 -33.92
C ASP A 37 17.39 -6.87 -33.47
N ASN A 38 17.09 -7.19 -32.20
CA ASN A 38 17.35 -8.50 -31.62
C ASN A 38 16.06 -9.15 -31.08
N LEU A 39 15.82 -10.39 -31.46
CA LEU A 39 14.68 -11.15 -30.96
C LEU A 39 14.84 -11.50 -29.47
N PRO A 40 13.76 -11.47 -28.66
CA PRO A 40 12.43 -10.93 -28.99
C PRO A 40 12.42 -9.39 -29.00
N TYR A 41 11.82 -8.79 -30.04
CA TYR A 41 11.79 -7.34 -30.22
C TYR A 41 10.93 -6.67 -29.15
N ARG A 42 11.54 -5.82 -28.31
CA ARG A 42 10.84 -5.13 -27.23
C ARG A 42 11.48 -3.81 -26.81
N VAL A 43 10.65 -2.93 -26.30
CA VAL A 43 11.08 -1.74 -25.54
C VAL A 43 10.32 -1.66 -24.23
N PHE A 44 10.86 -0.91 -23.28
CA PHE A 44 10.17 -0.62 -22.02
C PHE A 44 9.83 0.86 -21.95
N TYR A 45 8.56 1.16 -21.73
CA TYR A 45 8.05 2.52 -21.63
C TYR A 45 7.53 2.79 -20.22
N ASP A 46 7.96 3.89 -19.61
CA ASP A 46 7.48 4.31 -18.29
C ASP A 46 6.30 5.25 -18.45
N VAL A 47 5.15 4.88 -17.87
CA VAL A 47 3.92 5.71 -17.90
C VAL A 47 3.69 6.46 -16.61
N SER A 48 4.62 6.40 -15.64
CA SER A 48 4.43 6.95 -14.29
C SER A 48 4.25 8.46 -14.27
N ASP A 49 4.82 9.17 -15.25
CA ASP A 49 4.70 10.63 -15.39
C ASP A 49 3.49 11.07 -16.23
N LEU A 50 2.69 10.13 -16.73
CA LEU A 50 1.50 10.42 -17.53
C LEU A 50 0.24 10.51 -16.65
N PRO A 51 -0.72 11.39 -17.00
CA PRO A 51 -1.99 11.48 -16.28
C PRO A 51 -2.75 10.16 -16.28
N VAL A 52 -3.36 9.82 -15.15
CA VAL A 52 -4.33 8.71 -15.07
C VAL A 52 -5.47 8.97 -16.05
N GLY A 53 -5.82 7.96 -16.84
CA GLY A 53 -6.84 8.06 -17.89
C GLY A 53 -6.29 8.47 -19.27
N ALA A 54 -5.00 8.84 -19.38
CA ALA A 54 -4.39 9.15 -20.67
C ALA A 54 -4.46 7.96 -21.62
N SER A 55 -4.85 8.22 -22.88
CA SER A 55 -4.93 7.22 -23.94
C SER A 55 -3.59 7.06 -24.62
N LEU A 56 -3.10 5.83 -24.74
CA LEU A 56 -1.83 5.49 -25.39
C LEU A 56 -2.11 4.70 -26.66
N THR A 57 -1.51 5.11 -27.77
CA THR A 57 -1.41 4.30 -28.99
C THR A 57 0.04 3.99 -29.27
N PHE A 58 0.41 2.72 -29.17
CA PHE A 58 1.72 2.22 -29.57
C PHE A 58 1.69 1.82 -31.04
N LYS A 59 2.79 2.07 -31.74
CA LYS A 59 3.02 1.64 -33.11
C LYS A 59 4.39 0.98 -33.20
N ALA A 60 4.43 -0.25 -33.69
CA ALA A 60 5.67 -0.93 -34.06
C ALA A 60 5.82 -0.87 -35.58
N ILE A 61 6.98 -0.44 -36.07
CA ILE A 61 7.31 -0.36 -37.50
C ILE A 61 8.50 -1.29 -37.71
N VAL A 62 8.31 -2.34 -38.52
CA VAL A 62 9.38 -3.25 -38.90
C VAL A 62 9.96 -2.84 -40.25
N ALA A 63 11.28 -2.84 -40.34
CA ALA A 63 12.03 -2.72 -41.58
C ALA A 63 12.85 -3.99 -41.81
N ASP A 64 12.70 -4.61 -42.99
CA ASP A 64 13.57 -5.71 -43.40
C ASP A 64 14.79 -5.22 -44.20
N LEU A 65 15.76 -6.11 -44.43
CA LEU A 65 16.97 -5.80 -45.19
C LEU A 65 16.73 -5.48 -46.68
N SER A 66 15.52 -5.73 -47.19
CA SER A 66 15.12 -5.41 -48.56
C SER A 66 14.45 -4.04 -48.66
N GLY A 67 14.31 -3.33 -47.54
CA GLY A 67 13.64 -2.02 -47.45
C GLY A 67 12.12 -2.09 -47.39
N ASN A 68 11.54 -3.28 -47.19
CA ASN A 68 10.10 -3.40 -46.99
C ASN A 68 9.75 -2.94 -45.56
N LEU A 69 8.65 -2.19 -45.46
CA LEU A 69 8.12 -1.72 -44.19
C LEU A 69 6.77 -2.37 -43.91
N ASN A 70 6.56 -2.78 -42.67
CA ASN A 70 5.24 -3.14 -42.16
C ASN A 70 5.05 -2.49 -40.77
N ALA A 71 3.81 -2.31 -40.33
CA ALA A 71 3.53 -1.73 -39.03
C ALA A 71 2.25 -2.28 -38.43
N ASP A 72 2.22 -2.36 -37.10
CA ASP A 72 1.02 -2.69 -36.34
C ASP A 72 0.87 -1.74 -35.13
N LYS A 73 -0.33 -1.69 -34.55
CA LYS A 73 -0.67 -0.80 -33.44
C LYS A 73 -1.37 -1.53 -32.30
N ALA A 74 -1.09 -1.09 -31.08
CA ALA A 74 -1.81 -1.49 -29.88
C ALA A 74 -2.24 -0.25 -29.10
N SER A 75 -3.36 -0.32 -28.38
CA SER A 75 -3.84 0.78 -27.55
C SER A 75 -3.93 0.38 -26.08
N ALA A 76 -3.70 1.32 -25.19
CA ALA A 76 -3.83 1.15 -23.74
C ALA A 76 -4.32 2.46 -23.10
N VAL A 77 -4.75 2.38 -21.84
CA VAL A 77 -5.09 3.55 -21.02
C VAL A 77 -4.22 3.51 -19.76
N VAL A 78 -3.68 4.67 -19.36
CA VAL A 78 -2.93 4.80 -18.11
C VAL A 78 -3.89 4.60 -16.94
N GLY A 79 -3.62 3.59 -16.14
CA GLY A 79 -4.40 3.30 -14.94
C GLY A 79 -3.88 4.09 -13.75
N GLN A 80 -4.66 4.13 -12.68
CA GLN A 80 -4.13 4.53 -11.38
C GLN A 80 -3.17 3.43 -10.91
N ALA A 81 -1.93 3.80 -10.57
CA ALA A 81 -1.06 2.90 -9.83
C ALA A 81 -1.76 2.55 -8.52
N GLU A 82 -2.14 1.28 -8.35
CA GLU A 82 -2.56 0.82 -7.04
C GLU A 82 -1.38 1.03 -6.10
N ALA A 83 -1.62 1.73 -4.98
CA ALA A 83 -0.68 1.68 -3.85
C ALA A 83 -0.39 0.19 -3.59
N PRO A 84 0.87 -0.20 -3.30
CA PRO A 84 1.22 -1.60 -3.12
C PRO A 84 0.16 -2.29 -2.27
N GLY A 85 -0.57 -3.22 -2.90
CA GLY A 85 -1.76 -3.83 -2.34
C GLY A 85 -1.40 -4.51 -1.02
N GLY A 86 -2.15 -4.14 0.02
CA GLY A 86 -1.86 -4.53 1.39
C GLY A 86 -1.23 -3.36 2.13
N GLY A 87 -2.09 -2.53 2.72
CA GLY A 87 -1.69 -1.74 3.88
C GLY A 87 -0.95 -2.61 4.91
N PRO A 88 -0.32 -2.00 5.91
CA PRO A 88 0.47 -2.72 6.90
C PRO A 88 -0.31 -3.91 7.47
N THR A 89 0.34 -5.08 7.61
CA THR A 89 -0.31 -6.26 8.23
C THR A 89 -0.56 -6.03 9.72
N TYR A 90 0.23 -5.14 10.34
CA TYR A 90 0.13 -4.77 11.74
C TYR A 90 0.21 -3.27 11.92
N ALA A 91 -0.57 -2.73 12.86
CA ALA A 91 -0.30 -1.43 13.46
C ALA A 91 0.41 -1.60 14.81
N VAL A 92 1.09 -0.56 15.28
CA VAL A 92 1.70 -0.51 16.62
C VAL A 92 1.09 0.64 17.41
N ILE A 93 0.62 0.36 18.63
CA ILE A 93 0.14 1.37 19.56
C ILE A 93 1.11 1.44 20.73
N HIS A 94 1.82 2.56 20.85
CA HIS A 94 2.72 2.85 21.96
C HIS A 94 1.95 3.57 23.06
N TYR A 95 2.21 3.22 24.32
CA TYR A 95 1.52 3.75 25.48
C TYR A 95 2.50 4.05 26.61
N PHE A 96 2.64 5.34 26.87
CA PHE A 96 3.45 5.87 27.96
C PHE A 96 2.57 6.22 29.16
N ARG A 97 3.00 5.78 30.35
CA ARG A 97 2.42 6.21 31.62
C ARG A 97 3.47 6.90 32.48
N GLU A 98 3.20 8.14 32.89
CA GLU A 98 4.11 8.90 33.75
C GLU A 98 4.34 8.25 35.13
N ASP A 99 3.33 7.58 35.66
CA ASP A 99 3.40 6.86 36.94
C ASP A 99 4.06 5.48 36.83
N GLY A 100 4.31 4.99 35.61
CA GLY A 100 4.81 3.65 35.33
C GLY A 100 3.86 2.51 35.70
N ASP A 101 2.63 2.81 36.14
CA ASP A 101 1.66 1.80 36.58
C ASP A 101 0.88 1.24 35.39
N TYR A 102 1.45 0.25 34.72
CA TYR A 102 0.76 -0.52 33.69
C TYR A 102 -0.13 -1.63 34.25
N GLY A 103 0.12 -2.07 35.49
CA GLY A 103 -0.54 -3.20 36.14
C GLY A 103 -0.04 -4.58 35.67
N ASP A 104 -0.71 -5.65 36.12
CA ASP A 104 -0.30 -7.04 35.90
C ASP A 104 -1.35 -7.80 35.06
N HIS A 105 -1.07 -7.97 33.77
CA HIS A 105 -1.96 -8.71 32.86
C HIS A 105 -1.96 -10.22 33.07
N THR A 106 -1.02 -10.76 33.87
CA THR A 106 -0.89 -12.21 34.06
C THR A 106 -1.92 -12.78 35.04
N THR A 107 -2.62 -11.92 35.78
CA THR A 107 -3.72 -12.33 36.68
C THR A 107 -4.96 -12.78 35.90
N GLY A 108 -5.11 -12.32 34.65
CA GLY A 108 -6.30 -12.52 33.83
C GLY A 108 -7.51 -11.68 34.25
N ASP A 109 -7.39 -10.86 35.28
CA ASP A 109 -8.41 -9.91 35.70
C ASP A 109 -8.16 -8.55 35.02
N PHE A 110 -9.10 -8.11 34.17
CA PHE A 110 -9.02 -6.83 33.46
C PHE A 110 -9.02 -5.60 34.39
N ASN A 111 -9.26 -5.77 35.69
CA ASN A 111 -9.10 -4.72 36.71
C ASN A 111 -7.65 -4.51 37.14
N ASP A 112 -6.74 -5.45 36.86
CA ASP A 112 -5.37 -5.43 37.37
C ASP A 112 -4.37 -4.77 36.41
N PHE A 113 -4.77 -4.45 35.17
CA PHE A 113 -3.88 -3.89 34.15
C PHE A 113 -4.58 -2.94 33.18
N TRP A 114 -3.80 -2.06 32.55
CA TRP A 114 -4.27 -1.25 31.42
C TRP A 114 -4.17 -2.05 30.13
N GLY A 115 -5.28 -2.22 29.42
CA GLY A 115 -5.35 -2.93 28.15
C GLY A 115 -6.08 -2.14 27.06
N LEU A 116 -5.94 -2.64 25.83
CA LEU A 116 -6.60 -2.11 24.64
C LEU A 116 -7.88 -2.89 24.36
N HIS A 117 -9.00 -2.19 24.28
CA HIS A 117 -10.19 -2.66 23.59
C HIS A 117 -10.19 -2.09 22.17
N LEU A 118 -10.25 -2.95 21.14
CA LEU A 118 -10.08 -2.60 19.73
C LEU A 118 -11.23 -3.17 18.91
N TRP A 119 -11.65 -2.46 17.86
CA TRP A 119 -12.72 -2.91 16.94
C TRP A 119 -12.53 -2.35 15.52
N GLU A 120 -13.43 -2.75 14.60
CA GLU A 120 -13.43 -2.46 13.15
C GLU A 120 -12.37 -3.24 12.36
N ASP A 121 -11.42 -2.57 11.71
CA ASP A 121 -10.54 -3.18 10.70
C ASP A 121 -9.37 -3.97 11.32
N ILE A 122 -9.68 -4.88 12.24
CA ILE A 122 -8.73 -5.79 12.90
C ILE A 122 -9.15 -7.25 12.68
N GLU A 123 -8.20 -8.19 12.76
CA GLU A 123 -8.50 -9.63 12.66
C GLU A 123 -8.86 -10.29 14.00
N GLU A 124 -8.63 -9.61 15.12
CA GLU A 124 -8.86 -10.14 16.46
C GLU A 124 -10.23 -9.69 17.01
N VAL A 125 -10.91 -10.57 17.75
CA VAL A 125 -12.07 -10.19 18.57
C VAL A 125 -11.58 -9.88 19.97
N ILE A 126 -11.68 -8.61 20.37
CA ILE A 126 -11.26 -8.14 21.69
C ILE A 126 -12.49 -7.81 22.51
N GLU A 127 -12.74 -8.57 23.57
CA GLU A 127 -13.85 -8.34 24.49
C GLU A 127 -13.50 -7.26 25.51
N TRP A 128 -14.50 -6.51 25.99
CA TRP A 128 -14.28 -5.50 27.03
C TRP A 128 -13.67 -6.11 28.30
N THR A 129 -14.11 -7.29 28.73
CA THR A 129 -13.58 -7.96 29.93
C THR A 129 -12.31 -8.78 29.67
N ALA A 130 -11.76 -8.72 28.46
CA ALA A 130 -10.49 -9.38 28.10
C ALA A 130 -9.69 -8.48 27.15
N PRO A 131 -9.28 -7.27 27.60
CA PRO A 131 -8.58 -6.33 26.75
C PRO A 131 -7.18 -6.83 26.41
N LYS A 132 -6.69 -6.43 25.24
CA LYS A 132 -5.38 -6.81 24.76
C LYS A 132 -4.28 -6.11 25.58
N PRO A 133 -3.36 -6.85 26.22
CA PRO A 133 -2.29 -6.23 27.00
C PRO A 133 -1.19 -5.64 26.09
N PHE A 134 -0.46 -4.66 26.62
CA PHE A 134 0.75 -4.13 25.99
C PHE A 134 1.96 -5.00 26.39
N LEU A 135 2.34 -5.93 25.51
CA LEU A 135 3.39 -6.93 25.78
C LEU A 135 4.80 -6.48 25.37
N GLY A 136 4.92 -5.47 24.50
CA GLY A 136 6.19 -4.88 24.10
C GLY A 136 6.63 -3.77 25.05
N GLU A 137 7.92 -3.45 25.03
CA GLU A 137 8.52 -2.32 25.75
C GLU A 137 9.64 -1.70 24.91
N ASP A 138 9.66 -0.37 24.81
CA ASP A 138 10.69 0.42 24.15
C ASP A 138 11.05 1.66 24.98
N GLU A 139 11.83 2.59 24.40
CA GLU A 139 12.26 3.80 25.09
C GLU A 139 11.11 4.77 25.41
N TYR A 140 9.97 4.66 24.74
CA TYR A 140 8.79 5.49 24.98
C TYR A 140 7.87 4.88 26.04
N GLY A 141 7.71 3.56 26.09
CA GLY A 141 6.86 2.90 27.07
C GLY A 141 6.49 1.47 26.66
N ARG A 142 5.28 1.03 27.04
CA ARG A 142 4.74 -0.26 26.63
C ARG A 142 4.09 -0.14 25.26
N PHE A 143 4.09 -1.20 24.46
CA PHE A 143 3.41 -1.18 23.16
C PHE A 143 2.74 -2.51 22.81
N ALA A 144 1.80 -2.46 21.88
CA ALA A 144 1.07 -3.63 21.38
C ALA A 144 1.02 -3.62 19.84
N TRP A 145 1.20 -4.79 19.24
CA TRP A 145 0.91 -5.01 17.82
C TRP A 145 -0.57 -5.34 17.64
N VAL A 146 -1.22 -4.69 16.67
CA VAL A 146 -2.61 -4.95 16.30
C VAL A 146 -2.62 -5.60 14.93
N LYS A 147 -3.14 -6.82 14.82
CA LYS A 147 -3.25 -7.48 13.51
C LYS A 147 -4.43 -6.89 12.73
N LEU A 148 -4.14 -6.30 11.58
CA LEU A 148 -5.10 -5.54 10.79
C LEU A 148 -5.83 -6.41 9.77
N ALA A 149 -7.09 -6.10 9.52
CA ALA A 149 -7.81 -6.66 8.38
C ALA A 149 -7.19 -6.15 7.05
N PRO A 150 -7.33 -6.88 5.93
CA PRO A 150 -6.86 -6.42 4.63
C PRO A 150 -7.45 -5.04 4.27
N ASN A 151 -6.58 -4.11 3.87
CA ASN A 151 -6.95 -2.72 3.54
C ASN A 151 -7.58 -1.94 4.69
N ALA A 152 -7.17 -2.19 5.93
CA ALA A 152 -7.61 -1.43 7.09
C ALA A 152 -7.42 0.08 6.90
N THR A 153 -8.49 0.84 7.10
CA THR A 153 -8.51 2.30 7.01
C THR A 153 -9.10 2.95 8.25
N ASN A 154 -9.75 2.18 9.12
CA ASN A 154 -10.25 2.67 10.40
C ASN A 154 -10.13 1.59 11.49
N VAL A 155 -9.41 1.91 12.55
CA VAL A 155 -9.34 1.08 13.76
C VAL A 155 -9.81 1.91 14.94
N GLY A 156 -10.88 1.46 15.58
CA GLY A 156 -11.37 2.02 16.82
C GLY A 156 -10.64 1.42 18.02
N PHE A 157 -10.33 2.24 19.03
CA PHE A 157 -9.66 1.78 20.23
C PHE A 157 -10.03 2.58 21.50
N ILE A 158 -9.91 1.90 22.65
CA ILE A 158 -10.00 2.45 24.00
C ILE A 158 -8.88 1.82 24.83
N VAL A 159 -8.21 2.63 25.66
CA VAL A 159 -7.31 2.13 26.72
C VAL A 159 -8.10 2.14 28.02
N HIS A 160 -8.17 1.02 28.74
CA HIS A 160 -8.92 0.94 30.00
C HIS A 160 -8.34 -0.07 30.98
N ARG A 161 -8.69 0.10 32.26
CA ARG A 161 -8.46 -0.83 33.37
C ARG A 161 -9.79 -0.98 34.11
N GLY A 162 -10.34 -2.18 34.16
CA GLY A 162 -11.73 -2.37 34.59
C GLY A 162 -12.67 -1.56 33.70
N ASP A 163 -13.65 -0.90 34.31
CA ASP A 163 -14.53 0.06 33.62
C ASP A 163 -13.93 1.48 33.51
N THR A 164 -12.70 1.69 33.97
CA THR A 164 -12.04 3.00 33.93
C THR A 164 -11.32 3.19 32.60
N LYS A 165 -11.79 4.12 31.78
CA LYS A 165 -11.13 4.55 30.53
C LYS A 165 -10.01 5.56 30.83
N ASP A 166 -8.91 5.47 30.09
CA ASP A 166 -7.78 6.41 30.19
C ASP A 166 -7.93 7.60 29.22
N GLY A 167 -7.64 8.80 29.72
CA GLY A 167 -7.61 10.05 28.94
C GLY A 167 -8.95 10.61 28.48
N THR A 168 -9.88 9.77 28.02
CA THR A 168 -11.17 10.21 27.50
C THR A 168 -12.27 9.16 27.62
N THR A 169 -13.52 9.60 27.72
CA THR A 169 -14.69 8.72 27.65
C THR A 169 -15.12 8.42 26.21
N ALA A 170 -14.66 9.23 25.26
CA ALA A 170 -14.99 9.12 23.84
C ALA A 170 -14.20 7.99 23.18
N ASP A 171 -14.79 7.41 22.13
CA ASP A 171 -14.13 6.41 21.32
C ASP A 171 -13.09 7.08 20.41
N ARG A 172 -11.91 6.47 20.31
CA ARG A 172 -10.79 6.99 19.53
C ARG A 172 -10.55 6.13 18.30
N PHE A 173 -10.06 6.73 17.23
CA PHE A 173 -9.84 6.08 15.94
C PHE A 173 -8.53 6.52 15.33
N PHE A 174 -7.93 5.65 14.53
CA PHE A 174 -6.80 6.00 13.66
C PHE A 174 -6.91 5.26 12.32
N ASN A 175 -6.26 5.83 11.29
CA ASN A 175 -6.17 5.21 9.97
C ASN A 175 -4.82 4.52 9.80
N PRO A 176 -4.73 3.18 9.93
CA PRO A 176 -3.46 2.47 9.84
C PRO A 176 -2.82 2.52 8.45
N SER A 177 -3.58 2.81 7.38
CA SER A 177 -3.01 2.99 6.03
C SER A 177 -2.21 4.30 5.89
N LEU A 178 -2.46 5.28 6.77
CA LEU A 178 -1.76 6.56 6.80
C LEU A 178 -0.75 6.64 7.95
N THR A 179 -1.15 6.16 9.13
CA THR A 179 -0.37 6.17 10.37
C THR A 179 -0.37 4.77 10.99
N PRO A 180 0.53 3.87 10.56
CA PRO A 180 0.61 2.50 11.08
C PRO A 180 1.07 2.42 12.53
N GLU A 181 1.62 3.50 13.06
CA GLU A 181 2.13 3.60 14.43
C GLU A 181 1.57 4.87 15.06
N ILE A 182 1.07 4.75 16.30
CA ILE A 182 0.54 5.88 17.08
C ILE A 182 1.11 5.87 18.51
N TRP A 183 1.19 7.04 19.13
CA TRP A 183 1.77 7.24 20.46
C TRP A 183 0.73 7.85 21.39
N LEU A 184 0.44 7.12 22.46
CA LEU A 184 -0.50 7.51 23.50
C LEU A 184 0.26 7.86 24.78
N LYS A 185 -0.30 8.79 25.53
CA LYS A 185 0.16 9.14 26.87
C LYS A 185 -1.03 9.06 27.82
N ASN A 186 -0.82 8.59 29.05
CA ASN A 186 -1.89 8.56 30.05
C ASN A 186 -2.51 9.93 30.26
N ASP A 187 -3.81 9.94 30.54
CA ASP A 187 -4.61 11.14 30.73
C ASP A 187 -4.66 12.11 29.53
N ASP A 188 -4.14 11.70 28.35
CA ASP A 188 -4.28 12.45 27.09
C ASP A 188 -5.42 11.89 26.23
N ALA A 189 -6.28 12.79 25.77
CA ALA A 189 -7.41 12.49 24.89
C ALA A 189 -7.04 12.45 23.40
N ASN A 190 -5.83 12.87 23.03
CA ASN A 190 -5.38 12.92 21.64
C ASN A 190 -5.19 11.51 21.03
N THR A 191 -5.17 11.50 19.70
CA THR A 191 -4.81 10.38 18.80
C THR A 191 -3.81 10.86 17.77
#